data_AF-A0A101DAI5-F1
#
_entry.id   AF-A0A101DAI5-F1
#
_cell.length_a   1.000
_cell.length_b   1.000
_cell.length_c   1.000
_cell.angle_alpha   90.00
_cell.angle_beta   90.00
_cell.angle_gamma   90.00
#
_symmetry.space_group_name_H-M   'P 1'
#
loop_
_entity.id
_entity.type
_entity.pdbx_description
1 polymer ?
#
loop_
_entity_poly.entity_id
_entity_poly.type
_entity_poly.pdbx_seq_one_letter_code
_entity_poly.pdbx_strand_id
1 'polypeptide(L)'
;DDSRERVLLVALPGHCRELELLVAALLLGNQDVDVSVMGPGVPMTDLALVCERMQPQALVVFSNQPPGEEFPRQLARLALGLECPLLLAGDSADLAEESLAGSPIACLGNEGRLMQRRMQQFLAGHLDT
;
A
#
# COMPACT_ATOMS: atom_id res chain seq x y z
N ASP A 1 1.13 26.03 5.01
CA ASP A 1 -0.10 25.29 4.70
C ASP A 1 0.21 23.84 5.02
N ASP A 2 -0.30 23.34 6.14
CA ASP A 2 0.12 22.08 6.78
C ASP A 2 -0.66 20.90 6.18
N SER A 3 -0.61 20.76 4.85
CA SER A 3 -1.31 19.67 4.16
C SER A 3 -0.45 18.41 4.15
N ARG A 4 -0.59 17.59 5.19
CA ARG A 4 0.06 16.26 5.24
C ARG A 4 -0.46 15.36 4.12
N GLU A 5 0.45 14.55 3.60
CA GLU A 5 0.15 13.52 2.62
C GLU A 5 -0.73 12.44 3.26
N ARG A 6 -1.92 12.20 2.72
CA ARG A 6 -2.88 11.25 3.29
C ARG A 6 -2.73 9.89 2.64
N VAL A 7 -2.26 8.91 3.39
CA VAL A 7 -2.07 7.53 2.91
C VAL A 7 -3.08 6.62 3.58
N LEU A 8 -3.73 5.77 2.79
CA LEU A 8 -4.60 4.71 3.29
C LEU A 8 -3.81 3.40 3.34
N LEU A 9 -3.71 2.79 4.52
CA LEU A 9 -3.10 1.48 4.71
C LEU A 9 -4.16 0.42 4.95
N VAL A 10 -4.08 -0.67 4.18
CA VAL A 10 -5.00 -1.79 4.29
C VAL A 10 -4.25 -3.11 4.38
N ALA A 11 -4.78 -4.04 5.16
CA ALA A 11 -4.34 -5.42 5.14
C ALA A 11 -5.11 -6.21 4.09
N LEU A 12 -4.43 -7.17 3.44
CA LEU A 12 -5.14 -8.20 2.70
C LEU A 12 -5.99 -9.08 3.65
N PRO A 13 -7.24 -9.41 3.27
CA PRO A 13 -8.09 -10.28 4.07
C PRO A 13 -7.40 -11.61 4.40
N GLY A 14 -7.30 -11.94 5.69
CA GLY A 14 -6.72 -13.20 6.17
C GLY A 14 -5.18 -13.25 6.22
N HIS A 15 -4.48 -12.21 5.75
CA HIS A 15 -3.01 -12.22 5.60
C HIS A 15 -2.26 -11.33 6.61
N CYS A 16 -2.98 -10.68 7.53
CA CYS A 16 -2.37 -9.75 8.48
C CYS A 16 -3.08 -9.77 9.81
N ARG A 17 -2.30 -9.82 10.90
CA ARG A 17 -2.83 -9.55 12.24
C ARG A 17 -2.91 -8.03 12.44
N GLU A 18 -3.87 -7.58 13.23
CA GLU A 18 -4.08 -6.16 13.51
C GLU A 18 -2.81 -5.47 14.04
N LEU A 19 -2.04 -6.13 14.92
CA LEU A 19 -0.79 -5.57 15.43
C LEU A 19 0.24 -5.31 14.33
N GLU A 20 0.39 -6.22 13.37
CA GLU A 20 1.36 -6.05 12.28
C GLU A 20 0.97 -4.87 11.39
N LEU A 21 -0.32 -4.71 11.13
CA LEU A 21 -0.86 -3.59 10.36
C LEU A 21 -0.63 -2.25 11.06
N LEU A 22 -0.86 -2.18 12.38
CA LEU A 22 -0.62 -0.98 13.18
C LEU A 22 0.87 -0.63 13.25
N VAL A 23 1.75 -1.63 13.36
CA VAL A 23 3.20 -1.42 13.30
C VAL A 23 3.61 -0.89 11.92
N ALA A 24 3.10 -1.47 10.84
CA ALA A 24 3.35 -0.98 9.49
C ALA A 24 2.89 0.48 9.33
N ALA A 25 1.71 0.84 9.85
CA ALA A 25 1.20 2.21 9.83
C ALA A 25 2.16 3.18 10.55
N LEU A 26 2.63 2.80 11.74
CA LEU A 26 3.58 3.59 12.52
C LEU A 26 4.91 3.77 11.80
N LEU A 27 5.39 2.74 11.10
CA LEU A 27 6.65 2.80 10.34
C LEU A 27 6.54 3.67 9.08
N LEU A 28 5.39 3.64 8.40
CA LEU A 28 5.14 4.44 7.21
C LEU A 28 4.92 5.92 7.54
N GLY A 29 4.18 6.23 8.60
CA GLY A 29 3.86 7.61 8.99
C GLY A 29 5.05 8.42 9.49
N ASN A 30 4.96 9.75 9.36
CA ASN A 30 5.92 10.71 9.91
C ASN A 30 5.26 12.09 10.07
N GLN A 31 6.05 13.17 10.12
CA GLN A 31 5.51 14.53 10.28
C GLN A 31 4.78 15.03 9.03
N ASP A 32 5.14 14.53 7.86
CA ASP A 32 4.62 14.95 6.55
C ASP A 32 3.56 13.98 6.01
N VAL A 33 3.55 12.72 6.48
CA VAL A 33 2.63 11.66 6.03
C VAL A 33 1.70 11.20 7.14
N ASP A 34 0.40 11.37 6.95
CA ASP A 34 -0.66 10.85 7.80
C ASP A 34 -1.20 9.52 7.26
N VAL A 35 -1.10 8.46 8.07
CA VAL A 35 -1.49 7.10 7.67
C VAL A 35 -2.79 6.70 8.37
N SER A 36 -3.86 6.58 7.59
CA SER A 36 -5.14 6.04 8.03
C SER A 36 -5.17 4.53 7.81
N VAL A 37 -5.52 3.76 8.84
CA VAL A 37 -5.59 2.30 8.77
C VAL A 37 -7.04 1.85 8.60
N MET A 38 -7.30 0.97 7.63
CA MET A 38 -8.51 0.15 7.66
C MET A 38 -8.22 -1.23 8.22
N GLY A 39 -9.02 -1.62 9.21
CA GLY A 39 -8.87 -2.89 9.90
C GLY A 39 -8.89 -4.09 8.94
N PRO A 40 -8.30 -5.22 9.36
CA PRO A 40 -8.25 -6.42 8.54
C PRO A 40 -9.67 -6.90 8.22
N GLY A 41 -9.95 -7.16 6.95
CA GLY A 41 -11.23 -7.73 6.50
C GLY A 41 -12.03 -6.89 5.50
N VAL A 42 -11.54 -5.71 5.08
CA VAL A 42 -12.14 -4.99 3.96
C VAL A 42 -11.91 -5.78 2.66
N PRO A 43 -12.97 -6.18 1.93
CA PRO A 43 -12.81 -6.83 0.64
C PRO A 43 -12.06 -5.94 -0.35
N MET A 44 -11.15 -6.51 -1.14
CA MET A 44 -10.40 -5.74 -2.15
C MET A 44 -11.33 -5.04 -3.15
N THR A 45 -12.50 -5.63 -3.43
CA THR A 45 -13.52 -5.05 -4.32
C THR A 45 -14.07 -3.71 -3.84
N ASP A 46 -14.01 -3.46 -2.53
CA ASP A 46 -14.62 -2.28 -1.91
C ASP A 46 -13.60 -1.12 -1.81
N LEU A 47 -12.30 -1.42 -1.98
CA LEU A 47 -11.22 -0.45 -1.84
C LEU A 47 -11.29 0.69 -2.86
N ALA A 48 -11.79 0.44 -4.07
CA ALA A 48 -12.00 1.48 -5.07
C ALA A 48 -13.00 2.53 -4.58
N LEU A 49 -14.17 2.09 -4.12
CA LEU A 49 -15.20 2.97 -3.55
C LEU A 49 -14.69 3.69 -2.30
N VAL A 50 -13.92 3.02 -1.45
CA VAL A 50 -13.35 3.66 -0.26
C VAL A 50 -12.36 4.77 -0.67
N CYS A 51 -11.49 4.51 -1.64
CA CYS A 51 -10.54 5.50 -2.13
C CYS A 51 -11.25 6.68 -2.80
N GLU A 52 -12.32 6.44 -3.56
CA GLU A 52 -13.18 7.51 -4.12
C GLU A 52 -13.73 8.43 -3.03
N ARG A 53 -14.17 7.86 -1.89
CA ARG A 53 -14.76 8.63 -0.79
C ARG A 53 -13.76 9.35 0.09
N MET A 54 -12.61 8.75 0.35
CA MET A 54 -11.59 9.33 1.24
C MET A 54 -10.58 10.21 0.50
N GLN A 55 -10.43 9.98 -0.81
CA GLN A 55 -9.46 10.62 -1.70
C GLN A 55 -8.05 10.63 -1.10
N PRO A 56 -7.49 9.47 -0.71
CA PRO A 56 -6.12 9.42 -0.25
C PRO A 56 -5.18 9.74 -1.41
N GLN A 57 -3.99 10.24 -1.09
CA GLN A 57 -2.93 10.42 -2.10
C GLN A 57 -2.32 9.10 -2.54
N ALA A 58 -2.46 8.04 -1.73
CA ALA A 58 -2.02 6.69 -2.07
C ALA A 58 -2.75 5.63 -1.24
N LEU A 59 -2.92 4.45 -1.83
CA LEU A 59 -3.31 3.22 -1.15
C LEU A 59 -2.10 2.30 -0.99
N VAL A 60 -1.77 1.93 0.25
CA VAL A 60 -0.76 0.92 0.57
C VAL A 60 -1.47 -0.37 0.99
N VAL A 61 -1.20 -1.45 0.28
CA VAL A 61 -1.56 -2.81 0.69
C VAL A 61 -0.40 -3.42 1.46
N PHE A 62 -0.67 -3.95 2.64
CA PHE A 62 0.33 -4.59 3.48
C PHE A 62 0.10 -6.10 3.62
N SER A 63 1.16 -6.89 3.43
CA SER A 63 1.16 -8.31 3.73
C SER A 63 2.57 -8.86 3.97
N ASN A 64 2.71 -9.62 5.05
CA ASN A 64 3.90 -10.44 5.34
C ASN A 64 3.70 -11.92 5.01
N GLN A 65 2.66 -12.25 4.25
CA GLN A 65 2.45 -13.61 3.75
C GLN A 65 3.00 -13.71 2.33
N PRO A 66 3.44 -14.90 1.89
CA PRO A 66 3.77 -15.11 0.49
C PRO A 66 2.56 -14.82 -0.41
N PRO A 67 2.75 -14.11 -1.53
CA PRO A 67 1.66 -13.86 -2.47
C PRO A 67 1.23 -15.19 -3.12
N GLY A 68 -0.08 -15.44 -3.18
CA GLY A 68 -0.60 -16.54 -4.00
C GLY A 68 -0.41 -16.25 -5.50
N GLU A 69 -0.51 -17.27 -6.35
CA GLU A 69 -0.30 -17.12 -7.81
C GLU A 69 -1.18 -16.04 -8.46
N GLU A 70 -2.37 -15.84 -7.90
CA GLU A 70 -3.35 -14.88 -8.41
C GLU A 70 -3.15 -13.45 -7.90
N PHE A 71 -2.30 -13.27 -6.89
CA PHE A 71 -2.16 -12.03 -6.18
C PHE A 71 -1.68 -10.85 -7.06
N PRO A 72 -0.64 -11.01 -7.91
CA PRO A 72 -0.21 -9.93 -8.81
C PRO A 72 -1.34 -9.48 -9.76
N ARG A 73 -2.10 -10.45 -10.29
CA ARG A 73 -3.23 -10.16 -11.19
C ARG A 73 -4.38 -9.45 -10.47
N GLN A 74 -4.65 -9.81 -9.22
CA GLN A 74 -5.65 -9.12 -8.39
C GLN A 74 -5.25 -7.68 -8.09
N LEU A 75 -3.98 -7.44 -7.73
CA LEU A 75 -3.47 -6.08 -7.50
C LEU A 75 -3.52 -5.24 -8.77
N ALA A 76 -3.10 -5.78 -9.92
CA ALA A 76 -3.16 -5.06 -11.20
C ALA A 76 -4.59 -4.65 -11.56
N ARG A 77 -5.58 -5.53 -11.32
CA ARG A 77 -6.99 -5.21 -11.52
C ARG A 77 -7.49 -4.13 -10.55
N LEU A 78 -7.07 -4.19 -9.29
CA LEU A 78 -7.40 -3.18 -8.31
C LEU A 78 -6.82 -1.81 -8.71
N ALA A 79 -5.55 -1.76 -9.13
CA ALA A 79 -4.89 -0.53 -9.58
C ALA A 79 -5.65 0.19 -10.70
N LEU A 80 -6.22 -0.55 -11.66
CA LEU A 80 -7.02 0.02 -12.75
C LEU A 80 -8.32 0.68 -12.29
N GLY A 81 -8.85 0.29 -11.13
CA GLY A 81 -10.08 0.84 -10.56
C GLY A 81 -9.87 1.94 -9.52
N LEU A 82 -8.62 2.28 -9.20
CA LEU A 82 -8.29 3.30 -8.21
C LEU A 82 -8.07 4.66 -8.86
N GLU A 83 -8.50 5.71 -8.17
CA GLU A 83 -8.19 7.11 -8.51
C GLU A 83 -6.87 7.59 -7.90
N CYS A 84 -6.20 6.73 -7.13
CA CYS A 84 -4.92 7.01 -6.49
C CYS A 84 -3.92 5.87 -6.75
N PRO A 85 -2.61 6.12 -6.65
CA PRO A 85 -1.60 5.09 -6.80
C PRO A 85 -1.73 3.96 -5.77
N LEU A 86 -1.37 2.75 -6.21
CA LEU A 86 -1.32 1.55 -5.40
C LEU A 86 0.14 1.19 -5.09
N LEU A 87 0.44 0.99 -3.81
CA LEU A 87 1.74 0.52 -3.34
C LEU A 87 1.60 -0.78 -2.54
N LEU A 88 2.65 -1.59 -2.54
CA LEU A 88 2.72 -2.85 -1.81
C LEU A 88 3.85 -2.80 -0.77
N ALA A 89 3.54 -3.19 0.47
CA ALA A 89 4.48 -3.21 1.60
C ALA A 89 4.45 -4.55 2.34
N GLY A 90 5.55 -4.87 3.02
CA GLY A 90 5.76 -6.14 3.73
C GLY A 90 6.44 -7.19 2.85
N ASP A 91 6.60 -8.42 3.36
CA ASP A 91 7.33 -9.48 2.66
C ASP A 91 6.75 -9.80 1.27
N SER A 92 5.43 -9.63 1.08
CA SER A 92 4.80 -9.75 -0.23
C SER A 92 5.39 -8.76 -1.26
N ALA A 93 5.86 -7.59 -0.85
CA ALA A 93 6.42 -6.59 -1.77
C ALA A 93 7.70 -7.08 -2.43
N ASP A 94 8.60 -7.67 -1.65
CA ASP A 94 9.86 -8.24 -2.17
C ASP A 94 9.57 -9.50 -3.01
N LEU A 95 8.65 -10.36 -2.54
CA LEU A 95 8.32 -11.62 -3.22
C LEU A 95 7.55 -11.40 -4.54
N ALA A 96 6.77 -10.33 -4.66
CA ALA A 96 5.97 -10.03 -5.84
C ALA A 96 6.66 -9.07 -6.81
N GLU A 97 7.81 -8.48 -6.47
CA GLU A 97 8.47 -7.41 -7.24
C GLU A 97 8.69 -7.80 -8.72
N GLU A 98 9.24 -8.99 -8.99
CA GLU A 98 9.47 -9.46 -10.36
C GLU A 98 8.14 -9.68 -11.12
N SER A 99 7.11 -10.18 -10.43
CA SER A 99 5.78 -10.42 -11.04
C SER A 99 5.01 -9.12 -11.32
N LEU A 100 5.34 -8.05 -10.60
CA LEU A 100 4.75 -6.73 -10.72
C LEU A 100 5.61 -5.77 -11.57
N ALA A 101 6.77 -6.21 -12.05
CA ALA A 101 7.63 -5.41 -12.90
C ALA A 101 6.90 -4.92 -14.16
N GLY A 102 6.93 -3.61 -14.41
CA GLY A 102 6.22 -2.96 -15.51
C GLY A 102 4.73 -2.71 -15.25
N SER A 103 4.23 -2.97 -14.04
CA SER A 103 2.93 -2.52 -13.58
C SER A 103 3.04 -1.16 -12.87
N PRO A 104 1.96 -0.36 -12.76
CA PRO A 104 1.99 0.92 -12.05
C PRO A 104 2.04 0.78 -10.51
N ILE A 105 2.36 -0.42 -9.99
CA ILE A 105 2.33 -0.74 -8.57
C ILE A 105 3.75 -0.67 -8.00
N ALA A 106 3.98 0.21 -7.03
CA ALA A 106 5.29 0.36 -6.42
C ALA A 106 5.49 -0.60 -5.23
N CYS A 107 6.58 -1.36 -5.23
CA CYS A 107 7.00 -2.21 -4.10
C CYS A 107 7.88 -1.43 -3.11
N LEU A 108 7.36 -1.22 -1.90
CA LEU A 108 8.02 -0.50 -0.81
C LEU A 108 9.04 -1.35 -0.03
N GLY A 109 8.98 -2.67 -0.17
CA GLY A 109 9.76 -3.65 0.58
C GLY A 109 9.18 -3.98 1.94
N ASN A 110 9.97 -4.64 2.80
CA ASN A 110 9.56 -5.07 4.15
C ASN A 110 10.28 -4.35 5.31
N GLU A 111 11.34 -3.60 5.05
CA GLU A 111 12.09 -2.91 6.09
C GLU A 111 11.49 -1.54 6.44
N GLY A 112 11.23 -1.28 7.72
CA GLY A 112 10.58 -0.05 8.22
C GLY A 112 11.04 1.26 7.58
N ARG A 113 12.33 1.58 7.71
CA ARG A 113 12.90 2.82 7.15
C ARG A 113 12.94 2.84 5.62
N LEU A 114 13.10 1.67 4.98
CA LEU A 114 13.09 1.57 3.53
C LEU A 114 11.70 1.85 2.97
N MET A 115 10.67 1.22 3.56
CA MET A 115 9.27 1.40 3.18
C MET A 115 8.87 2.88 3.27
N GLN A 116 9.17 3.53 4.39
CA GLN A 116 8.89 4.95 4.59
C GLN A 116 9.56 5.83 3.52
N ARG A 117 10.87 5.62 3.30
CA ARG A 117 11.64 6.41 2.33
C ARG A 117 11.10 6.23 0.91
N ARG A 118 10.85 5.00 0.48
CA ARG A 118 10.32 4.71 -0.87
C ARG A 118 8.92 5.32 -1.04
N MET A 119 8.08 5.27 -0.02
CA MET A 119 6.75 5.88 -0.05
C MET A 119 6.85 7.40 -0.23
N GLN A 120 7.70 8.08 0.53
CA GLN A 120 7.91 9.53 0.39
C GLN A 120 8.44 9.90 -0.99
N GLN A 121 9.43 9.14 -1.50
CA GLN A 121 9.96 9.38 -2.85
C GLN A 121 8.87 9.19 -3.92
N PHE A 122 8.03 8.17 -3.76
CA PHE A 122 6.91 7.93 -4.66
C PHE A 122 5.87 9.07 -4.63
N LEU A 123 5.43 9.49 -3.45
CA LEU A 123 4.46 10.58 -3.28
C LEU A 123 4.99 11.91 -3.83
N ALA A 124 6.29 12.16 -3.67
CA ALA A 124 6.95 13.33 -4.24
C ALA A 124 7.17 13.23 -5.76
N GLY A 125 6.74 12.16 -6.44
CA GLY A 125 6.91 11.95 -7.89
C GLY A 125 8.32 11.55 -8.33
N HIS A 126 9.12 10.98 -7.42
CA HIS A 126 10.52 10.61 -7.65
C HIS A 126 10.75 9.10 -7.82
N LEU A 127 9.69 8.27 -7.84
CA LEU A 127 9.77 6.87 -8.27
C LEU A 127 9.00 6.69 -9.59
N ASP A 128 9.71 6.24 -10.61
CA ASP A 128 9.10 5.68 -11.82
C ASP A 128 8.62 4.25 -11.51
N THR A 129 7.36 3.96 -11.86
CA THR A 129 6.74 2.62 -11.80
C THR A 129 7.21 1.72 -12.93
#